data_AF-A0A3M1SKW3-F1
#
_entry.id   AF-A0A3M1SKW3-F1
#
_cell.length_a   1.000
_cell.length_b   1.000
_cell.length_c   1.000
_cell.angle_alpha   90.00
_cell.angle_beta   90.00
_cell.angle_gamma   90.00
#
_symmetry.space_group_name_H-M   'P 1'
#
loop_
_entity.id
_entity.type
_entity.pdbx_description
1 polymer ?
#
loop_
_entity_poly.entity_id
_entity_poly.type
_entity_poly.pdbx_seq_one_letter_code
_entity_poly.pdbx_strand_id
1 'polypeptide(L)' 'TVPYHGSQMFSKNVQTFLANMTKDGKLEIDTEDEIIRDTLVARDGKIVNERVLERLNDA' A
#
# COMPACT_ATOMS: atom_id res chain seq x y z
N THR A 1 12.99 -24.57 2.68
CA THR A 1 13.86 -23.38 2.57
C THR A 1 13.25 -22.28 1.71
N VAL A 2 12.71 -22.58 0.52
CA VAL A 2 12.00 -21.60 -0.33
C VAL A 2 10.89 -20.81 0.41
N PRO A 3 10.01 -21.43 1.21
CA PRO A 3 8.96 -20.69 1.91
C PRO A 3 9.50 -19.72 2.98
N TYR A 4 10.59 -20.10 3.66
CA TYR A 4 11.23 -19.28 4.69
C TYR A 4 11.87 -18.02 4.11
N HIS A 5 12.59 -18.16 2.99
CA HIS A 5 13.16 -17.02 2.27
C HIS A 5 12.08 -16.14 1.63
N GLY A 6 10.97 -16.73 1.16
CA GLY A 6 9.80 -15.98 0.67
C GLY A 6 9.16 -15.11 1.75
N SER A 7 8.91 -15.67 2.94
CA SER A 7 8.38 -14.90 4.08
C SER A 7 9.32 -13.77 4.49
N GLN A 8 10.64 -14.02 4.51
CA GLN A 8 11.63 -12.97 4.81
C GLN A 8 11.60 -11.82 3.80
N MET A 9 11.55 -12.15 2.50
CA MET A 9 11.48 -11.14 1.44
C MET A 9 10.18 -10.32 1.52
N PHE A 10 9.04 -10.97 1.75
CA PHE A 10 7.76 -10.28 1.91
C PHE A 10 7.76 -9.36 3.15
N SER A 11 8.21 -9.85 4.31
CA SER A 11 8.33 -9.04 5.52
C SER A 11 9.22 -7.82 5.32
N LYS A 12 10.32 -7.97 4.56
CA LYS A 12 11.20 -6.85 4.21
C LYS A 12 10.49 -5.80 3.35
N ASN A 13 9.67 -6.22 2.39
CA ASN A 13 8.88 -5.30 1.57
C ASN A 13 7.86 -4.54 2.42
N VAL A 14 7.11 -5.24 3.29
CA VAL A 14 6.13 -4.62 4.20
C VAL A 14 6.81 -3.63 5.14
N GLN A 15 7.93 -4.01 5.76
CA GLN A 15 8.69 -3.11 6.64
C GLN A 15 9.17 -1.86 5.90
N THR A 16 9.70 -2.01 4.69
CA THR A 16 10.21 -0.89 3.90
C THR A 16 9.07 0.04 3.47
N PHE A 17 7.92 -0.52 3.08
CA PHE A 17 6.73 0.26 2.74
C PHE A 17 6.18 1.04 3.93
N LEU A 18 6.11 0.41 5.11
CA LEU A 18 5.72 1.11 6.34
C LEU A 18 6.71 2.23 6.69
N ALA A 19 8.01 1.98 6.57
CA ALA A 19 9.03 3.01 6.79
C ALA A 19 8.87 4.21 5.85
N ASN A 20 8.48 3.98 4.59
CA ASN A 20 8.17 5.04 3.62
C ASN A 20 6.99 5.93 4.07
N MET A 21 6.02 5.37 4.80
CA MET A 21 4.83 6.08 5.29
C MET A 21 4.98 6.61 6.72
N THR A 22 6.11 6.37 7.39
CA THR A 22 6.29 6.80 8.79
C THR A 22 7.42 7.80 8.90
N LYS A 23 7.09 9.01 9.34
CA LYS A 23 8.06 10.09 9.59
C LYS A 23 7.96 10.51 11.05
N ASP A 24 9.08 10.51 11.76
CA ASP A 24 9.16 10.81 13.19
C ASP A 24 8.14 10.04 14.05
N GLY A 25 7.92 8.76 13.71
CA GLY A 25 6.97 7.89 14.40
C GLY A 25 5.49 8.20 14.12
N LYS A 26 5.20 9.12 13.21
CA LYS A 26 3.84 9.45 12.77
C LYS A 26 3.57 8.87 11.40
N LEU A 27 2.36 8.36 11.21
CA LEU A 27 1.89 7.92 9.92
C LEU A 27 1.58 9.15 9.04
N GLU A 28 2.29 9.25 7.92
CA GLU A 28 2.12 10.25 6.88
C GLU A 28 1.73 9.52 5.60
N ILE A 29 0.51 9.76 5.14
CA ILE A 29 0.00 9.12 3.92
C ILE A 29 -0.04 10.20 2.83
N ASP A 30 1.12 10.40 2.21
CA ASP A 30 1.33 11.31 1.10
C ASP A 30 0.79 10.69 -0.21
N THR A 31 -0.21 11.30 -0.82
CA THR A 31 -0.80 10.83 -2.09
C THR A 31 -0.02 11.26 -3.33
N GLU A 32 0.99 12.12 -3.17
CA GLU A 32 1.92 12.46 -4.25
C GLU A 32 3.00 11.38 -4.43
N ASP A 33 3.26 10.59 -3.39
CA ASP A 33 4.07 9.37 -3.50
C ASP A 33 3.30 8.29 -4.28
N GLU A 34 3.86 7.89 -5.42
CA GLU A 34 3.23 6.94 -6.34
C GLU A 34 3.01 5.56 -5.70
N ILE A 35 3.90 5.10 -4.82
CA ILE A 35 3.79 3.80 -4.15
C ILE A 35 2.60 3.84 -3.19
N ILE A 36 2.47 4.91 -2.42
CA ILE A 36 1.36 5.10 -1.48
C ILE A 36 0.04 5.22 -2.26
N ARG A 37 0.00 6.10 -3.27
CA ARG A 37 -1.19 6.34 -4.11
C ARG A 37 -1.70 5.06 -4.77
N ASP A 38 -0.82 4.32 -5.44
CA ASP A 38 -1.22 3.16 -6.23
C ASP A 38 -1.60 1.97 -5.34
N THR A 39 -1.16 1.96 -4.07
CA THR A 39 -1.52 0.95 -3.07
C THR A 39 -2.78 1.32 -2.26
N LEU A 40 -3.16 2.60 -2.20
CA LEU A 40 -4.27 3.08 -1.40
C LEU A 40 -5.63 2.73 -2.04
N VAL A 41 -6.36 1.80 -1.43
CA VAL A 41 -7.66 1.35 -1.97
C VAL A 41 -8.80 2.32 -1.65
N ALA A 42 -8.89 2.77 -0.40
CA ALA A 42 -9.98 3.60 0.08
C ALA A 42 -9.51 4.62 1.12
N ARG A 43 -10.16 5.78 1.13
CA ARG A 43 -9.93 6.88 2.07
C ARG A 43 -11.21 7.69 2.20
N ASP A 44 -11.49 8.15 3.42
CA ASP A 44 -12.63 9.04 3.73
C ASP A 44 -13.98 8.52 3.21
N GLY A 45 -14.20 7.21 3.36
CA GLY A 45 -15.44 6.54 2.95
C GLY A 45 -15.60 6.36 1.43
N LYS A 46 -14.55 6.63 0.64
CA LYS A 46 -14.56 6.48 -0.83
C LYS A 46 -13.48 5.52 -1.28
N ILE A 47 -13.76 4.78 -2.34
CA ILE A 47 -12.73 4.04 -3.08
C ILE A 47 -11.98 5.06 -3.93
N VAL A 48 -10.66 5.09 -3.82
CA VAL A 48 -9.79 6.06 -4.50
C VAL A 48 -8.86 5.40 -5.51
N ASN A 49 -8.68 4.08 -5.43
CA ASN A 49 -7.91 3.33 -6.40
C ASN A 49 -8.70 3.15 -7.70
N GLU A 50 -8.18 3.71 -8.80
CA GLU A 50 -8.82 3.68 -10.12
C GLU A 50 -9.11 2.26 -10.60
N ARG A 51 -8.15 1.35 -10.47
CA ARG A 51 -8.32 -0.04 -10.92
C ARG A 51 -9.42 -0.76 -10.15
N VAL A 52 -9.53 -0.51 -8.85
CA VAL A 52 -10.61 -1.10 -8.03
C VAL A 52 -11.95 -0.51 -8.40
N LEU A 53 -12.03 0.82 -8.62
CA LEU A 53 -13.25 1.49 -9.08
C LEU A 53 -13.74 0.93 -10.41
N GLU A 54 -12.85 0.79 -11.40
CA GLU A 54 -13.19 0.20 -12.69
C GLU A 54 -13.80 -1.20 -12.53
N ARG A 55 -13.14 -2.08 -11.77
CA ARG A 55 -13.62 -3.47 -11.59
C ARG A 55 -14.97 -3.57 -10.88
N LEU A 56 -15.31 -2.60 -10.03
CA LEU A 56 -16.61 -2.55 -9.36
C LEU A 56 -17.72 -1.97 -10.24
N ASN A 57 -17.37 -1.08 -11.18
CA ASN A 57 -18.32 -0.52 -12.14
C ASN A 57 -18.58 -1.47 -13.33
N ASP A 58 -17.67 -2.40 -13.60
CA ASP A 58 -17.80 -3.44 -14.62
C ASP A 58 -18.70 -4.62 -14.17
N ALA A 59 -19.19 -4.63 -12.92
CA ALA A 59 -20.02 -5.67 -12.31
C ALA A 59 -21.49 -5.27 -12.22
#